data_AF-A0A329VM21-F1
#
_entry.id   AF-A0A329VM21-F1
#
_cell.length_a   1.000
_cell.length_b   1.000
_cell.length_c   1.000
_cell.angle_alpha   90.00
_cell.angle_beta   90.00
_cell.angle_gamma   90.00
#
_symmetry.space_group_name_H-M   'P 1'
#
loop_
_entity.id
_entity.type
_entity.pdbx_description
1 polymer ?
#
loop_
_entity_poly.entity_id
_entity_poly.type
_entity_poly.pdbx_seq_one_letter_code
_entity_poly.pdbx_strand_id
1 'polypeptide(L)' 'MLMTIAEELEQKGREQGRVEGRAEGREEGKLETACALLRHGVSLDIIVTSTGLSRDKIEALKY' A
#
# COMPACT_ATOMS: atom_id res chain seq x y z
N MET A 1 -14.77 3.71 -34.42
CA MET A 1 -14.64 5.11 -33.96
C MET A 1 -13.18 5.35 -33.65
N LEU A 2 -12.60 6.45 -34.14
CA LEU A 2 -11.25 6.89 -33.77
C LEU A 2 -11.37 7.68 -32.47
N MET A 3 -10.74 7.19 -31.40
CA MET A 3 -10.57 8.00 -30.19
C MET A 3 -9.70 9.21 -30.51
N THR A 4 -10.04 10.34 -29.90
CA THR A 4 -9.25 11.56 -29.97
C THR A 4 -8.06 11.47 -29.02
N ILE A 5 -6.99 12.20 -29.32
CA ILE A 5 -5.81 12.29 -28.45
C ILE A 5 -6.21 12.76 -27.03
N ALA A 6 -7.22 13.61 -26.91
CA ALA A 6 -7.73 14.07 -25.61
C ALA A 6 -8.36 12.94 -24.78
N GLU A 7 -9.18 12.10 -25.41
CA GLU A 7 -9.81 10.93 -24.76
C GLU A 7 -8.75 9.90 -24.33
N GLU A 8 -7.72 9.67 -25.17
CA GLU A 8 -6.61 8.79 -24.81
C GLU A 8 -5.82 9.30 -23.60
N LEU A 9 -5.54 10.60 -23.55
CA LEU A 9 -4.81 11.22 -22.43
C LEU A 9 -5.62 11.16 -21.13
N GLU A 10 -6.93 11.42 -21.20
CA GLU A 10 -7.82 11.32 -20.04
C GLU A 10 -7.93 9.87 -19.53
N GLN A 11 -8.03 8.90 -20.44
CA GLN A 11 -8.05 7.49 -20.08
C GLN A 11 -6.74 7.04 -19.43
N LYS A 12 -5.59 7.45 -19.97
CA LYS A 12 -4.26 7.17 -19.38
C LYS A 12 -4.13 7.78 -17.99
N GLY A 13 -4.56 9.03 -17.80
CA GLY A 13 -4.53 9.70 -16.50
C GLY A 13 -5.36 8.96 -15.45
N ARG A 14 -6.57 8.54 -15.80
CA ARG A 14 -7.43 7.72 -14.92
C ARG A 14 -6.80 6.38 -14.58
N GLU A 15 -6.21 5.70 -15.57
CA GLU A 15 -5.58 4.40 -15.34
C GLU A 15 -4.36 4.52 -14.42
N GLN A 16 -3.50 5.51 -14.68
CA GLN A 16 -2.32 5.79 -13.86
C GLN A 16 -2.71 6.12 -12.42
N GLY A 17 -3.64 7.07 -12.21
CA GLY A 17 -4.09 7.43 -10.86
C GLY A 17 -4.69 6.25 -10.08
N ARG A 18 -5.42 5.35 -10.77
CA ARG A 18 -5.96 4.13 -10.15
C ARG A 18 -4.88 3.09 -9.84
N VAL A 19 -3.79 3.04 -10.61
CA VAL A 19 -2.65 2.15 -10.34
C VAL A 19 -1.87 2.67 -9.14
N GLU A 20 -1.52 3.96 -9.15
CA GLU A 20 -0.80 4.65 -8.08
C GLU A 20 -1.59 4.58 -6.76
N GLY A 21 -2.86 5.02 -6.74
CA GLY A 21 -3.67 5.00 -5.53
C GLY A 21 -3.90 3.59 -4.96
N ARG A 22 -3.97 2.56 -5.81
CA ARG A 22 -4.04 1.16 -5.31
C ARG A 22 -2.71 0.64 -4.79
N ALA A 23 -1.58 1.16 -5.26
CA ALA A 23 -0.27 0.80 -4.74
C ALA A 23 -0.04 1.47 -3.39
N GLU A 24 -0.29 2.79 -3.31
CA GLU A 24 -0.20 3.58 -2.08
C GLU A 24 -1.11 3.03 -0.99
N GLY A 25 -2.41 2.86 -1.27
CA GLY A 25 -3.35 2.34 -0.27
C GLY A 25 -3.05 0.92 0.20
N ARG A 26 -2.40 0.09 -0.64
CA ARG A 26 -1.93 -1.24 -0.22
C ARG A 26 -0.75 -1.14 0.73
N GLU A 27 0.18 -0.23 0.51
CA GLU A 27 1.32 -0.04 1.42
C GLU A 27 0.89 0.63 2.72
N GLU A 28 0.04 1.66 2.67
CA GLU A 28 -0.54 2.31 3.85
C GLU A 28 -1.31 1.30 4.71
N GLY A 29 -2.19 0.50 4.10
CA GLY A 29 -2.98 -0.50 4.83
C GLY A 29 -2.12 -1.57 5.51
N LYS A 30 -1.00 -1.99 4.91
CA LYS A 30 -0.04 -2.90 5.56
C LYS A 30 0.61 -2.25 6.78
N LEU A 31 1.00 -0.98 6.68
CA LEU A 31 1.64 -0.25 7.77
C LEU A 31 0.69 0.01 8.94
N GLU A 32 -0.55 0.42 8.65
CA GLU A 32 -1.60 0.59 9.66
C GLU A 32 -1.88 -0.72 10.39
N THR A 33 -2.01 -1.82 9.64
CA THR A 33 -2.21 -3.16 10.20
C THR A 33 -1.04 -3.56 11.09
N ALA A 34 0.21 -3.39 10.62
CA ALA A 34 1.39 -3.69 11.43
C ALA A 34 1.46 -2.87 12.71
N CYS A 35 1.14 -1.57 12.64
CA CYS A 35 1.11 -0.67 13.80
C CYS A 35 0.04 -1.11 14.82
N ALA A 36 -1.17 -1.45 14.36
CA ALA A 36 -2.23 -1.95 15.22
C ALA A 36 -1.82 -3.26 15.91
N LEU A 37 -1.26 -4.22 15.17
CA LEU A 37 -0.81 -5.50 15.72
C LEU A 37 0.32 -5.31 16.76
N LEU A 38 1.27 -4.42 16.50
CA LEU A 38 2.33 -4.07 17.46
C LEU A 38 1.74 -3.50 18.76
N ARG A 39 0.76 -2.59 18.65
CA ARG A 39 0.06 -2.01 19.81
C ARG A 39 -0.69 -3.06 20.63
N HIS A 40 -1.17 -4.11 19.99
CA HIS A 40 -1.82 -5.25 20.65
C HIS A 40 -0.85 -6.31 21.18
N GLY A 41 0.47 -6.08 21.10
CA GLY A 41 1.48 -7.00 21.64
C GLY A 41 1.65 -8.28 20.81
N VAL A 42 1.20 -8.28 19.55
CA VAL A 42 1.39 -9.41 18.64
C VAL A 42 2.89 -9.57 18.33
N SER A 43 3.37 -10.81 18.30
CA SER A 43 4.78 -11.09 18.05
C SER A 43 5.24 -10.58 16.67
N LEU A 44 6.49 -10.13 16.60
CA LEU A 44 7.07 -9.56 15.38
C LEU A 44 7.02 -10.54 14.20
N ASP A 45 7.29 -11.82 14.43
CA ASP A 45 7.26 -12.84 13.39
C ASP A 45 5.86 -13.02 12.78
N ILE A 46 4.81 -13.01 13.61
CA ILE A 46 3.42 -13.06 13.12
C ILE A 46 3.10 -11.82 12.28
N ILE A 47 3.56 -10.63 12.70
CA ILE A 47 3.31 -9.39 11.97
C ILE A 47 4.01 -9.41 10.61
N VAL A 48 5.28 -9.85 10.55
CA VAL A 48 6.03 -10.03 9.30
C VAL A 48 5.27 -10.95 8.35
N THR A 49 4.85 -12.13 8.81
CA THR A 49 4.14 -13.09 7.95
C THR A 49 2.75 -12.62 7.54
N SER A 50 2.06 -11.83 8.36
CA SER A 50 0.69 -11.38 8.08
C SER A 50 0.63 -10.17 7.16
N THR A 51 1.60 -9.26 7.27
CA THR A 51 1.62 -7.99 6.50
C THR A 51 2.53 -8.05 5.28
N GLY A 52 3.45 -9.02 5.24
CA GLY A 52 4.49 -9.11 4.21
C GLY A 52 5.53 -7.99 4.28
N LEU A 53 5.56 -7.21 5.36
CA LEU A 53 6.57 -6.21 5.60
C LEU A 53 7.85 -6.86 6.15
N SER A 54 9.00 -6.33 5.76
CA SER A 54 10.29 -6.71 6.35
C SER A 54 10.33 -6.36 7.84
N ARG A 55 11.10 -7.16 8.60
CA ARG A 55 11.34 -6.93 10.02
C ARG A 55 11.78 -5.48 10.32
N ASP A 56 12.77 -4.97 9.59
CA ASP A 56 13.30 -3.61 9.76
C ASP A 56 12.21 -2.53 9.63
N LYS A 57 11.33 -2.68 8.63
CA LYS A 57 10.21 -1.75 8.38
C LYS A 57 9.19 -1.77 9.53
N ILE A 58 8.97 -2.92 10.17
CA ILE A 58 8.09 -3.04 11.34
C ILE A 58 8.78 -2.49 12.60
N GLU A 59 10.08 -2.71 12.77
CA GLU A 59 10.84 -2.15 13.90
C GLU A 59 10.91 -0.63 13.85
N ALA A 60 10.99 -0.04 12.66
CA ALA A 60 10.90 1.41 12.46
C ALA A 60 9.55 2.01 12.89
N LEU A 61 8.47 1.22 12.99
CA LEU A 61 7.16 1.68 13.47
C LEU A 61 7.03 1.71 15.00
N LYS A 62 8.01 1.19 15.74
CA LYS A 62 8.00 1.17 17.21
C LYS A 62 8.37 2.50 17.85
N TYR A 63 8.91 3.44 17.07
CA TYR A 63 9.42 4.74 17.51
C TYR A 63 8.68 5.86 16.79
#